data_AF-A0ABD1CID4-F1
#
_entry.id   AF-A0ABD1CID4-F1
#
_cell.length_a   1.000
_cell.length_b   1.000
_cell.length_c   1.000
_cell.angle_alpha   90.00
_cell.angle_beta   90.00
_cell.angle_gamma   90.00
#
_symmetry.space_group_name_H-M   'P 1'
#
loop_
_entity.id
_entity.type
_entity.pdbx_description
1 polymer ?
#
loop_
_entity_poly.entity_id
_entity_poly.type
_entity_poly.pdbx_seq_one_letter_code
_entity_poly.pdbx_strand_id
1 'polypeptide(L)'
;MAVEKICELRGWPVGNSRNTETHESMFKIWEGLRAKADKDNDGQVSVEEWCKMWDEYARDPDSVLDWQLRYMNFMFDLEDASNDGGIDAEEFSIVCSSYGLDQQECRDAFGKMAQGSEEVDREQFSKLWREYFSSDDPASPGNFIFGKTSF
;
A
#
# COMPACT_ATOMS: atom_id res chain seq x y z
N MET A 1 -13.28 9.78 3.28
CA MET A 1 -12.45 8.60 3.65
C MET A 1 -11.42 8.34 2.55
N ALA A 2 -10.32 7.62 2.81
CA ALA A 2 -9.28 7.35 1.79
C ALA A 2 -9.88 6.67 0.53
N VAL A 3 -10.81 5.75 0.75
CA VAL A 3 -11.54 5.03 -0.31
C VAL A 3 -12.40 5.94 -1.20
N GLU A 4 -12.98 7.01 -0.67
CA GLU A 4 -13.76 7.96 -1.48
C GLU A 4 -12.85 8.78 -2.40
N LYS A 5 -11.70 9.26 -1.88
CA LYS A 5 -10.70 9.96 -2.70
C LYS A 5 -10.15 9.08 -3.81
N ILE A 6 -9.92 7.80 -3.51
CA ILE A 6 -9.51 6.79 -4.48
C ILE A 6 -10.57 6.62 -5.56
N CYS A 7 -11.83 6.43 -5.17
CA CYS A 7 -12.92 6.25 -6.13
C CYS A 7 -13.15 7.51 -6.98
N GLU A 8 -13.01 8.71 -6.41
CA GLU A 8 -13.07 9.98 -7.15
C GLU A 8 -11.91 10.09 -8.15
N LEU A 9 -10.68 9.80 -7.72
CA LEU A 9 -9.49 9.85 -8.58
C LEU A 9 -9.58 8.86 -9.75
N ARG A 10 -10.10 7.65 -9.48
CA ARG A 10 -10.28 6.60 -10.48
C ARG A 10 -11.56 6.75 -11.29
N GLY A 11 -12.37 7.77 -11.03
CA GLY A 11 -13.62 8.02 -11.76
C GLY A 11 -14.67 6.93 -11.55
N TRP A 12 -14.69 6.29 -10.38
CA TRP A 12 -15.64 5.25 -9.99
C TRP A 12 -16.79 5.85 -9.17
N PRO A 13 -17.90 6.27 -9.80
CA PRO A 13 -19.02 6.86 -9.08
C PRO A 13 -19.71 5.84 -8.17
N VAL A 14 -20.45 6.35 -7.20
CA VAL A 14 -21.30 5.54 -6.31
C VAL A 14 -22.26 4.70 -7.17
N GLY A 15 -22.23 3.38 -6.97
CA GLY A 15 -23.00 2.41 -7.76
C GLY A 15 -22.23 1.69 -8.86
N ASN A 16 -20.97 2.07 -9.13
CA ASN A 16 -20.05 1.27 -9.95
C ASN A 16 -19.63 -0.01 -9.18
N SER A 17 -19.53 -1.16 -9.86
CA SER A 17 -19.06 -2.40 -9.23
C SER A 17 -17.67 -2.24 -8.61
N ARG A 18 -16.75 -1.53 -9.26
CA ARG A 18 -15.41 -1.20 -8.73
C ARG A 18 -15.47 -0.38 -7.45
N ASN A 19 -16.40 0.58 -7.35
CA ASN A 19 -16.59 1.39 -6.13
C ASN A 19 -17.03 0.51 -4.96
N THR A 20 -18.02 -0.36 -5.18
CA THR A 20 -18.52 -1.31 -4.17
C THR A 20 -17.44 -2.30 -3.76
N GLU A 21 -16.73 -2.90 -4.72
CA GLU A 21 -15.64 -3.85 -4.48
C GLU A 21 -14.48 -3.21 -3.69
N THR A 22 -14.14 -1.96 -4.01
CA THR A 22 -13.10 -1.18 -3.31
C THR A 22 -13.53 -0.93 -1.86
N HIS A 23 -14.78 -0.50 -1.63
CA HIS A 23 -15.35 -0.32 -0.30
C HIS A 23 -15.35 -1.62 0.52
N GLU A 24 -15.84 -2.72 -0.05
CA GLU A 24 -15.87 -4.01 0.62
C GLU A 24 -14.47 -4.53 0.96
N SER A 25 -13.51 -4.34 0.06
CA SER A 25 -12.12 -4.75 0.26
C SER A 25 -11.48 -3.96 1.40
N MET A 26 -11.64 -2.63 1.40
CA MET A 26 -11.16 -1.77 2.48
C MET A 26 -11.80 -2.13 3.82
N PHE A 27 -13.10 -2.44 3.84
CA PHE A 27 -13.78 -2.86 5.06
C PHE A 27 -13.25 -4.20 5.59
N LYS A 28 -13.01 -5.18 4.72
CA LYS A 28 -12.41 -6.47 5.12
C LYS A 28 -10.98 -6.32 5.64
N ILE A 29 -10.20 -5.42 5.06
CA ILE A 29 -8.85 -5.07 5.54
C ILE A 29 -8.95 -4.45 6.93
N TRP A 30 -9.87 -3.49 7.12
CA TRP A 30 -10.10 -2.84 8.41
C TRP A 30 -10.56 -3.80 9.51
N GLU A 31 -11.49 -4.72 9.21
CA GLU A 31 -11.91 -5.78 10.13
C GLU A 31 -10.73 -6.66 10.56
N GLY A 32 -9.89 -7.08 9.60
CA GLY A 32 -8.72 -7.91 9.89
C GLY A 32 -7.64 -7.17 10.69
N LEU A 33 -7.43 -5.88 10.40
CA LEU A 33 -6.53 -5.01 11.15
C LEU A 33 -7.01 -4.84 12.58
N ARG A 34 -8.28 -4.46 12.80
CA ARG A 34 -8.85 -4.29 14.14
C ARG A 34 -8.76 -5.57 14.95
N ALA A 35 -9.12 -6.72 14.39
CA ALA A 35 -9.04 -8.00 15.09
C ALA A 35 -7.63 -8.35 15.63
N LYS A 36 -6.59 -7.67 15.16
CA LYS A 36 -5.19 -7.89 15.55
C LYS A 36 -4.58 -6.72 16.33
N ALA A 37 -4.87 -5.49 15.93
CA ALA A 37 -4.28 -4.28 16.48
C ALA A 37 -5.12 -3.66 17.60
N ASP A 38 -6.44 -3.69 17.49
CA ASP A 38 -7.39 -3.10 18.46
C ASP A 38 -7.45 -4.00 19.71
N LYS A 39 -6.54 -3.75 20.66
CA LYS A 39 -6.39 -4.56 21.87
C LYS A 39 -7.35 -4.09 22.96
N ASP A 40 -7.76 -2.82 22.94
CA ASP A 40 -8.70 -2.26 23.90
C ASP A 40 -10.18 -2.36 23.45
N ASN A 41 -10.43 -2.81 22.21
CA ASN A 41 -11.75 -2.96 21.59
C ASN A 41 -12.54 -1.64 21.55
N ASP A 42 -11.84 -0.51 21.44
CA ASP A 42 -12.47 0.81 21.32
C ASP A 42 -12.95 1.09 19.88
N GLY A 43 -12.65 0.19 18.93
CA GLY A 43 -13.01 0.28 17.53
C GLY A 43 -12.08 1.17 16.71
N GLN A 44 -10.99 1.65 17.31
CA GLN A 44 -9.92 2.45 16.71
C GLN A 44 -8.61 1.66 16.80
N VAL A 45 -7.57 2.15 16.13
CA VAL A 45 -6.22 1.61 16.27
C VAL A 45 -5.32 2.78 16.62
N SER A 46 -4.86 2.81 17.87
CA SER A 46 -3.93 3.83 18.34
C SER A 46 -2.54 3.67 17.69
N VAL A 47 -1.73 4.73 17.73
CA VAL A 47 -0.35 4.67 17.21
C VAL A 47 0.47 3.60 17.94
N GLU A 48 0.23 3.44 19.24
CA GLU A 48 0.92 2.45 20.09
C GLU A 48 0.56 1.02 19.70
N GLU A 49 -0.73 0.76 19.44
CA GLU A 49 -1.20 -0.53 18.93
C GLU A 49 -0.69 -0.82 17.53
N TRP A 50 -0.67 0.19 16.66
CA TRP A 50 -0.11 0.10 15.33
C TRP A 50 1.38 -0.26 15.35
N CYS A 51 2.18 0.47 16.13
CA CYS A 51 3.62 0.18 16.29
C CYS A 51 3.83 -1.21 16.88
N LYS A 52 3.07 -1.60 17.92
CA LYS A 52 3.20 -2.92 18.54
C LYS A 52 2.87 -4.06 17.58
N MET A 53 1.84 -3.88 16.74
CA MET A 53 1.48 -4.85 15.72
C MET A 53 2.60 -5.00 14.68
N TRP A 54 3.18 -3.91 14.21
CA TRP A 54 4.31 -3.96 13.26
C TRP A 54 5.59 -4.51 13.89
N ASP A 55 5.86 -4.23 15.16
CA ASP A 55 6.97 -4.84 15.91
C ASP A 55 6.80 -6.36 16.05
N GLU A 56 5.57 -6.82 16.32
CA GLU A 56 5.24 -8.26 16.38
C GLU A 56 5.43 -8.91 14.99
N TYR A 57 5.04 -8.23 13.91
CA TYR A 57 5.26 -8.69 12.53
C TYR A 57 6.74 -8.70 12.13
N ALA A 58 7.51 -7.68 12.46
CA ALA A 58 8.94 -7.62 12.15
C ALA A 58 9.73 -8.76 12.83
N ARG A 59 9.25 -9.24 13.99
CA ARG A 59 9.83 -10.39 14.71
C ARG A 59 9.46 -11.74 14.10
N ASP A 60 8.33 -11.83 13.40
CA ASP A 60 7.87 -13.04 12.71
C ASP A 60 7.27 -12.69 11.34
N PRO A 61 8.10 -12.32 10.35
CA PRO A 61 7.64 -11.89 9.03
C PRO A 61 7.05 -13.02 8.17
N ASP A 62 7.12 -14.27 8.65
CA ASP A 62 6.41 -15.41 8.06
C ASP A 62 4.96 -15.53 8.58
N SER A 63 4.61 -14.81 9.65
CA SER A 63 3.23 -14.66 10.13
C SER A 63 2.42 -13.64 9.30
N VAL A 64 2.66 -13.55 7.98
CA VAL A 64 1.95 -12.61 7.11
C VAL A 64 0.44 -12.80 7.28
N LEU A 65 -0.18 -11.78 7.85
CA LEU A 65 -1.59 -11.81 8.17
C LEU A 65 -2.38 -11.67 6.86
N ASP A 66 -3.46 -12.42 6.71
CA ASP A 66 -4.32 -12.38 5.51
C ASP A 66 -4.76 -10.96 5.14
N TRP A 67 -4.96 -10.08 6.14
CA TRP A 67 -5.33 -8.69 5.92
C TRP A 67 -4.19 -7.87 5.31
N GLN A 68 -2.92 -8.16 5.63
CA GLN A 68 -1.76 -7.48 5.04
C GLN A 68 -1.62 -7.86 3.57
N LEU A 69 -1.79 -9.15 3.22
CA LEU A 69 -1.80 -9.58 1.83
C LEU A 69 -2.96 -8.93 1.07
N ARG A 70 -4.16 -8.87 1.65
CA ARG A 70 -5.30 -8.17 1.03
C ARG A 70 -5.01 -6.69 0.85
N TYR A 71 -4.38 -6.05 1.83
CA TYR A 71 -4.05 -4.63 1.76
C TYR A 71 -2.97 -4.35 0.71
N MET A 72 -1.92 -5.16 0.65
CA MET A 72 -0.88 -5.08 -0.36
C MET A 72 -1.46 -5.28 -1.77
N ASN A 73 -2.31 -6.30 -1.96
CA ASN A 73 -3.01 -6.50 -3.23
C ASN A 73 -3.90 -5.32 -3.61
N PHE A 74 -4.63 -4.77 -2.63
CA PHE A 74 -5.47 -3.59 -2.83
C PHE A 74 -4.65 -2.35 -3.22
N MET A 75 -3.49 -2.14 -2.61
CA MET A 75 -2.58 -1.05 -2.95
C MET A 75 -1.98 -1.24 -4.34
N PHE A 76 -1.61 -2.48 -4.70
CA PHE A 76 -1.17 -2.79 -6.06
C PHE A 76 -2.27 -2.49 -7.09
N ASP A 77 -3.49 -3.01 -6.88
CA ASP A 77 -4.66 -2.73 -7.74
C ASP A 77 -5.02 -1.24 -7.79
N LEU A 78 -4.70 -0.53 -6.72
CA LEU A 78 -4.88 0.90 -6.65
C LEU A 78 -3.86 1.62 -7.53
N GLU A 79 -2.60 1.16 -7.57
CA GLU A 79 -1.52 1.75 -8.35
C GLU A 79 -1.64 1.40 -9.84
N ASP A 80 -1.87 0.12 -10.16
CA ASP A 80 -2.14 -0.43 -11.51
C ASP A 80 -3.50 0.04 -12.04
N ALA A 81 -3.50 1.24 -12.62
CA ALA A 81 -4.70 1.89 -13.15
C ALA A 81 -5.18 1.20 -14.42
N SER A 82 -4.22 0.78 -15.24
CA SER A 82 -4.41 0.16 -16.55
C SER A 82 -4.95 -1.27 -16.44
N ASN A 83 -4.76 -1.93 -15.28
CA ASN A 83 -5.03 -3.34 -15.02
C ASN A 83 -4.25 -4.26 -15.96
N ASP A 84 -3.04 -3.88 -16.34
CA ASP A 84 -2.15 -4.71 -17.15
C ASP A 84 -1.30 -5.69 -16.32
N GLY A 85 -1.35 -5.57 -14.99
CA GLY A 85 -0.63 -6.43 -14.06
C GLY A 85 0.76 -5.93 -13.70
N GLY A 86 1.13 -4.72 -14.12
CA GLY A 86 2.33 -3.99 -13.75
C GLY A 86 1.99 -2.58 -13.25
N ILE A 87 2.87 -2.01 -12.44
CA ILE A 87 2.82 -0.59 -12.09
C ILE A 87 3.94 0.10 -12.84
N ASP A 88 3.60 1.07 -13.69
CA ASP A 88 4.58 1.90 -14.39
C ASP A 88 4.90 3.20 -13.62
N ALA A 89 5.93 3.92 -14.10
CA ALA A 89 6.38 5.17 -13.47
C ALA A 89 5.33 6.29 -13.52
N GLU A 90 4.48 6.31 -14.54
CA GLU A 90 3.44 7.33 -14.73
C GLU A 90 2.29 7.07 -13.76
N GLU A 91 1.78 5.85 -13.70
CA GLU A 91 0.76 5.38 -12.77
C GLU A 91 1.16 5.61 -11.32
N PHE A 92 2.37 5.19 -10.95
CA PHE A 92 2.91 5.40 -9.61
C PHE A 92 2.97 6.90 -9.25
N SER A 93 3.43 7.75 -10.18
CA SER A 93 3.52 9.19 -9.95
C SER A 93 2.16 9.86 -9.81
N ILE A 94 1.14 9.42 -10.55
CA ILE A 94 -0.23 9.93 -10.48
C ILE A 94 -0.85 9.59 -9.12
N VAL A 95 -0.71 8.34 -8.68
CA VAL A 95 -1.27 7.91 -7.40
C VAL A 95 -0.56 8.61 -6.25
N CYS A 96 0.78 8.61 -6.22
CA CYS A 96 1.52 9.25 -5.14
C CYS A 96 1.28 10.78 -5.09
N SER A 97 1.23 11.46 -6.24
CA SER A 97 0.92 12.90 -6.27
C SER A 97 -0.49 13.23 -5.77
N SER A 98 -1.45 12.31 -5.91
CA SER A 98 -2.79 12.46 -5.31
C SER A 98 -2.79 12.46 -3.79
N TYR A 99 -1.78 11.84 -3.18
CA TYR A 99 -1.52 11.88 -1.75
C TYR A 99 -0.76 13.14 -1.31
N GLY A 100 -0.46 14.06 -2.23
CA GLY A 100 0.21 15.33 -1.98
C GLY A 100 1.73 15.26 -2.06
N LEU A 101 2.29 14.21 -2.65
CA LEU A 101 3.72 14.08 -2.92
C LEU A 101 4.11 14.83 -4.20
N ASP A 102 5.37 15.24 -4.29
CA ASP A 102 5.90 15.86 -5.49
C ASP A 102 6.09 14.81 -6.60
N GLN A 103 5.59 15.11 -7.81
CA GLN A 103 5.58 14.14 -8.90
C GLN A 103 7.00 13.74 -9.34
N GLN A 104 7.99 14.64 -9.23
CA GLN A 104 9.37 14.32 -9.55
C GLN A 104 9.96 13.38 -8.49
N GLU A 105 9.67 13.63 -7.22
CA GLU A 105 10.09 12.73 -6.13
C GLU A 105 9.51 11.32 -6.31
N CYS A 106 8.24 11.20 -6.72
CA CYS A 106 7.60 9.91 -6.97
C CYS A 106 8.28 9.15 -8.12
N ARG A 107 8.69 9.84 -9.18
CA ARG A 107 9.43 9.22 -10.30
C ARG A 107 10.81 8.74 -9.88
N ASP A 108 11.50 9.53 -9.06
CA ASP A 108 12.82 9.15 -8.53
C ASP A 108 12.70 7.96 -7.57
N ALA A 109 11.63 7.90 -6.76
CA ALA A 109 11.30 6.76 -5.91
C ALA A 109 10.97 5.50 -6.74
N PHE A 110 10.16 5.63 -7.79
CA PHE A 110 9.85 4.53 -8.70
C PHE A 110 11.12 3.97 -9.35
N GLY A 111 12.04 4.83 -9.81
CA GLY A 111 13.29 4.36 -10.41
C GLY A 111 14.14 3.51 -9.45
N LYS A 112 14.11 3.80 -8.15
CA LYS A 112 14.78 2.99 -7.12
C LYS A 112 14.01 1.70 -6.82
N MET A 113 12.69 1.77 -6.77
CA MET A 113 11.79 0.65 -6.51
C MET A 113 11.82 -0.40 -7.65
N ALA A 114 11.80 0.05 -8.90
CA ALA A 114 11.76 -0.80 -10.08
C ALA A 114 13.09 -1.50 -10.37
N GLN A 115 14.19 -1.08 -9.72
CA GLN A 115 15.52 -1.69 -9.85
C GLN A 115 16.00 -1.84 -11.32
N GLY A 116 15.58 -0.93 -12.20
CA GLY A 116 15.91 -0.95 -13.63
C GLY A 116 14.90 -1.68 -14.51
N SER A 117 13.81 -2.21 -13.96
CA SER A 117 12.62 -2.64 -14.72
C SER A 117 11.80 -1.44 -15.20
N GLU A 118 11.08 -1.61 -16.30
CA GLU A 118 10.12 -0.60 -16.80
C GLU A 118 8.83 -0.59 -15.98
N GLU A 119 8.44 -1.75 -15.44
CA GLU A 119 7.23 -1.96 -14.65
C GLU A 119 7.56 -2.79 -13.39
N VAL A 120 6.76 -2.62 -12.34
CA VAL A 120 6.81 -3.44 -11.12
C VAL A 120 5.60 -4.35 -11.11
N ASP A 121 5.82 -5.66 -11.29
CA ASP A 121 4.76 -6.66 -11.21
C ASP A 121 4.34 -6.94 -9.76
N ARG A 122 3.26 -7.70 -9.60
CA ARG A 122 2.70 -8.02 -8.28
C ARG A 122 3.64 -8.85 -7.39
N GLU A 123 4.48 -9.70 -7.98
CA GLU A 123 5.45 -10.49 -7.21
C GLU A 123 6.58 -9.59 -6.68
N GLN A 124 7.06 -8.66 -7.51
CA GLN A 124 8.07 -7.68 -7.14
C GLN A 124 7.51 -6.70 -6.10
N PHE A 125 6.29 -6.21 -6.29
CA PHE A 125 5.60 -5.36 -5.31
C PHE A 125 5.44 -6.05 -3.96
N SER A 126 5.09 -7.34 -3.94
CA SER A 126 5.00 -8.11 -2.69
C SER A 126 6.34 -8.22 -1.95
N LYS A 127 7.46 -8.32 -2.67
CA LYS A 127 8.81 -8.35 -2.06
C LYS A 127 9.17 -6.98 -1.49
N LEU A 128 8.94 -5.92 -2.25
CA LEU A 128 9.15 -4.53 -1.86
C LEU A 128 8.31 -4.15 -0.63
N TRP A 129 7.05 -4.60 -0.60
CA TRP A 129 6.16 -4.44 0.55
C TRP A 129 6.73 -5.10 1.80
N ARG A 130 7.19 -6.35 1.68
CA ARG A 130 7.82 -7.04 2.81
C ARG A 130 9.07 -6.29 3.28
N GLU A 131 9.94 -5.87 2.35
CA GLU A 131 11.13 -5.08 2.67
C GLU A 131 10.78 -3.78 3.41
N TYR A 132 9.76 -3.03 2.97
CA TYR A 132 9.34 -1.80 3.65
C TYR A 132 9.01 -2.01 5.14
N PHE A 133 8.40 -3.14 5.47
CA PHE A 133 7.95 -3.43 6.84
C PHE A 133 8.91 -4.27 7.67
N SER A 134 9.94 -4.87 7.07
CA SER A 134 10.88 -5.76 7.78
C SER A 134 12.36 -5.40 7.62
N SER A 135 12.72 -4.50 6.69
CA SER A 135 14.11 -4.13 6.46
C SER A 135 14.54 -2.98 7.37
N ASP A 136 15.69 -3.13 8.00
CA ASP A 136 16.39 -2.04 8.69
C ASP A 136 17.38 -1.29 7.77
N ASP A 137 17.54 -1.72 6.50
CA ASP A 137 18.46 -1.08 5.55
C ASP A 137 17.80 0.16 4.91
N PRO A 138 18.32 1.39 5.16
CA PRO A 138 17.78 2.62 4.58
C PRO A 138 17.86 2.65 3.04
N ALA A 139 18.73 1.85 2.43
CA ALA A 139 18.89 1.75 0.99
C ALA A 139 17.98 0.70 0.34
N SER A 140 17.16 -0.02 1.11
CA SER A 140 16.25 -1.03 0.57
C SER A 140 15.30 -0.43 -0.47
N PRO A 141 15.16 -1.06 -1.65
CA PRO A 141 14.20 -0.67 -2.67
C PRO A 141 12.77 -0.56 -2.13
N GLY A 142 12.40 -1.42 -1.18
CA GLY A 142 11.11 -1.35 -0.50
C GLY A 142 10.82 -0.01 0.18
N ASN A 143 11.82 0.74 0.65
CA ASN A 143 11.62 2.03 1.32
C ASN A 143 10.97 3.08 0.41
N PHE A 144 11.07 2.89 -0.91
CA PHE A 144 10.57 3.83 -1.91
C PHE A 144 9.13 3.53 -2.35
N ILE A 145 8.45 2.50 -1.81
CA ILE A 145 7.11 2.08 -2.26
C ILE A 145 6.02 3.14 -2.07
N PHE A 146 6.23 4.11 -1.18
CA PHE A 146 5.28 5.20 -0.93
C PHE A 146 5.71 6.54 -1.57
N GLY A 147 6.59 6.49 -2.57
CA GLY A 147 6.92 7.66 -3.40
C GLY A 147 7.79 8.71 -2.72
N LYS A 148 8.40 8.37 -1.57
CA LYS A 148 9.34 9.24 -0.84
C LYS A 148 10.77 8.77 -1.01
N THR A 149 11.68 9.72 -1.12
CA THR A 149 13.12 9.44 -1.26
C THR A 149 13.94 9.81 -0.02
N SER A 150 13.30 10.47 0.96
CA SER A 150 13.88 10.86 2.24
C SER A 150 13.04 10.35 3.41
N PHE A 151 13.71 9.85 4.45
CA PHE A 151 13.12 9.24 5.65
C PHE A 151 13.70 9.88 6.91
#